data_AF-A0A9D1N1H6-F1
#
_entry.id   AF-A0A9D1N1H6-F1
#
_cell.length_a   1.000
_cell.length_b   1.000
_cell.length_c   1.000
_cell.angle_alpha   90.00
_cell.angle_beta   90.00
_cell.angle_gamma   90.00
#
_symmetry.space_group_name_H-M   'P 1'
#
loop_
_entity.id
_entity.type
_entity.pdbx_description
1 polymer ?
#
loop_
_entity_poly.entity_id
_entity_poly.type
_entity_poly.pdbx_seq_one_letter_code
_entity_poly.pdbx_strand_id
1 'polypeptide(L)'
;MQEALLKNKRKLMKSLGQIISKYRNAKNVTIYKISAESRMSKSTWREAELGMCNDINLSTLWMIAEGLEIPPAKLIEELSKELGKEFTLTDID
;
A
#
# COMPACT_ATOMS: atom_id res chain seq x y z
N MET A 1 -14.45 -18.95 -3.65
CA MET A 1 -13.22 -18.55 -4.37
C MET A 1 -13.22 -17.08 -4.79
N GLN A 2 -14.13 -16.57 -5.64
CA GLN A 2 -14.14 -15.14 -6.03
C GLN A 2 -14.41 -14.16 -4.88
N GLU A 3 -15.31 -14.51 -3.95
CA GLU A 3 -15.61 -13.67 -2.78
C GLU A 3 -14.42 -13.57 -1.80
N ALA A 4 -13.72 -14.68 -1.56
CA ALA A 4 -12.53 -14.73 -0.71
C ALA A 4 -11.39 -13.90 -1.30
N LEU A 5 -11.14 -14.02 -2.61
CA LEU A 5 -10.18 -13.18 -3.33
C LEU A 5 -10.50 -11.69 -3.18
N LEU A 6 -11.76 -11.30 -3.40
CA LEU A 6 -12.17 -9.90 -3.28
C LEU A 6 -12.03 -9.39 -1.83
N LYS A 7 -12.35 -10.22 -0.84
CA LYS A 7 -12.17 -9.91 0.58
C LYS A 7 -10.69 -9.72 0.93
N ASN A 8 -9.82 -10.64 0.51
CA ASN A 8 -8.40 -10.60 0.82
C ASN A 8 -7.70 -9.46 0.07
N LYS A 9 -8.07 -9.19 -1.19
CA LYS A 9 -7.61 -8.00 -1.93
C LYS A 9 -7.98 -6.70 -1.20
N ARG A 10 -9.23 -6.58 -0.72
CA ARG A 10 -9.66 -5.42 0.09
C ARG A 10 -8.86 -5.29 1.39
N LYS A 11 -8.56 -6.41 2.07
CA LYS A 11 -7.71 -6.42 3.27
C LYS A 11 -6.30 -5.91 2.94
N LEU A 12 -5.67 -6.43 1.89
CA LEU A 12 -4.35 -6.00 1.40
C LEU A 12 -4.32 -4.48 1.11
N MET A 13 -5.29 -3.97 0.35
CA MET A 13 -5.34 -2.54 0.01
C MET A 13 -5.54 -1.66 1.24
N LYS A 14 -6.39 -2.07 2.19
CA LYS A 14 -6.60 -1.34 3.44
C LYS A 14 -5.35 -1.30 4.30
N SER A 15 -4.67 -2.44 4.47
CA SER A 15 -3.41 -2.53 5.22
C SER A 15 -2.32 -1.67 4.60
N LEU A 16 -2.20 -1.68 3.27
CA LEU A 16 -1.27 -0.79 2.58
C LEU A 16 -1.58 0.68 2.82
N GLY A 17 -2.84 1.10 2.70
CA GLY A 17 -3.24 2.49 2.94
C GLY A 17 -2.93 2.98 4.36
N GLN A 18 -3.11 2.10 5.36
CA GLN A 18 -2.72 2.37 6.74
C GLN A 18 -1.21 2.56 6.89
N ILE A 19 -0.40 1.70 6.26
CA ILE A 19 1.06 1.81 6.27
C ILE A 19 1.49 3.13 5.60
N ILE A 20 0.94 3.47 4.44
CA ILE A 20 1.24 4.72 3.75
C ILE A 20 0.96 5.92 4.66
N SER A 21 -0.24 5.98 5.24
CA SER A 21 -0.65 7.06 6.15
C SER A 21 0.28 7.15 7.36
N LYS A 22 0.64 6.01 7.97
CA LYS A 22 1.59 5.93 9.10
C LYS A 22 2.94 6.57 8.75
N TYR A 23 3.57 6.13 7.66
CA TYR A 23 4.89 6.64 7.28
C TYR A 23 4.84 8.11 6.82
N ARG A 24 3.82 8.50 6.06
CA ARG A 24 3.66 9.88 5.61
C ARG A 24 3.47 10.84 6.80
N ASN A 25 2.60 10.48 7.75
CA ASN A 25 2.36 11.30 8.94
C ASN A 25 3.58 11.35 9.86
N ALA A 26 4.31 10.25 10.02
CA ALA A 26 5.56 10.22 10.80
C ALA A 26 6.63 11.17 10.23
N LYS A 27 6.63 11.39 8.91
CA LYS A 27 7.51 12.36 8.24
C LYS A 27 6.94 13.79 8.17
N ASN A 28 5.71 14.00 8.64
CA ASN A 28 4.98 15.27 8.53
C ASN A 28 4.91 15.80 7.08
N VAL A 29 4.76 14.89 6.11
CA VAL A 29 4.67 15.22 4.67
C VAL A 29 3.20 15.25 4.25
N THR A 30 2.81 16.21 3.42
CA THR A 30 1.45 16.25 2.85
C THR A 30 1.36 15.41 1.59
N ILE A 31 0.15 14.97 1.22
CA ILE A 31 -0.09 14.32 -0.09
C ILE A 31 0.39 15.22 -1.25
N TYR A 32 0.24 16.54 -1.11
CA TYR A 32 0.74 17.48 -2.11
C TYR A 32 2.25 17.37 -2.28
N LYS A 33 3.00 17.39 -1.17
CA LYS A 33 4.47 17.36 -1.22
C LYS A 33 4.98 16.03 -1.76
N ILE A 34 4.50 14.90 -1.23
CA ILE A 34 4.94 13.57 -1.69
C ILE A 34 4.60 13.33 -3.17
N SER A 35 3.47 13.85 -3.66
CA SER A 35 3.12 13.73 -5.08
C SER A 35 4.00 14.57 -6.01
N ALA A 36 4.58 15.67 -5.52
CA ALA A 36 5.48 16.51 -6.32
C ALA A 36 6.88 15.88 -6.44
N GLU A 37 7.27 15.11 -5.42
CA GLU A 37 8.60 14.48 -5.31
C GLU A 37 8.61 13.02 -5.80
N SER A 38 7.43 12.42 -6.02
CA SER A 38 7.28 11.06 -6.54
C SER A 38 6.73 11.03 -7.97
N ARG A 39 6.83 9.87 -8.61
CA ARG A 39 6.26 9.63 -9.96
C ARG A 39 4.75 9.33 -9.94
N MET A 40 4.08 9.56 -8.82
CA MET A 40 2.67 9.25 -8.60
C MET A 40 1.84 10.51 -8.41
N SER A 41 0.66 10.55 -9.05
CA SER A 41 -0.23 11.70 -8.96
C SER A 41 -0.86 11.86 -7.56
N LYS A 42 -1.36 13.07 -7.26
CA LYS A 42 -2.09 13.36 -6.00
C LYS A 42 -3.29 12.45 -5.78
N SER A 43 -4.06 12.16 -6.83
CA SER A 43 -5.23 11.27 -6.73
C SER A 43 -4.79 9.85 -6.42
N THR A 44 -3.73 9.36 -7.07
CA THR A 44 -3.19 8.02 -6.81
C THR A 44 -2.70 7.87 -5.37
N TRP A 45 -1.99 8.86 -4.82
CA TRP A 45 -1.59 8.84 -3.41
C TRP A 45 -2.80 8.82 -2.46
N ARG A 46 -3.81 9.65 -2.75
CA ARG A 46 -5.04 9.70 -1.95
C ARG A 46 -5.80 8.37 -1.99
N GLU A 47 -5.96 7.77 -3.17
CA GLU A 47 -6.61 6.47 -3.34
C GLU A 47 -5.82 5.35 -2.66
N ALA A 48 -4.49 5.38 -2.74
CA ALA A 48 -3.64 4.42 -2.06
C ALA A 48 -3.79 4.51 -0.52
N GLU A 49 -3.77 5.71 0.06
CA GLU A 49 -4.02 5.90 1.50
C GLU A 49 -5.41 5.45 1.94
N LEU A 50 -6.43 5.64 1.10
CA LEU A 50 -7.79 5.19 1.37
C LEU A 50 -7.99 3.69 1.13
N GLY A 51 -6.98 2.97 0.62
CA GLY A 51 -7.08 1.56 0.25
C GLY A 51 -8.05 1.32 -0.91
N MET A 52 -8.22 2.30 -1.79
CA MET A 52 -9.13 2.27 -2.94
C MET A 52 -8.42 2.00 -4.28
N CYS A 53 -7.09 1.95 -4.29
CA CYS A 53 -6.33 1.69 -5.51
C CYS A 53 -6.51 0.24 -5.96
N ASN A 54 -7.21 0.01 -7.07
CA ASN A 54 -7.64 -1.34 -7.43
C ASN A 54 -6.58 -2.18 -8.16
N ASP A 55 -5.44 -1.61 -8.60
CA ASP A 55 -4.46 -2.31 -9.44
C ASP A 55 -3.01 -1.98 -9.05
N ILE A 56 -2.69 -2.21 -7.78
CA ILE A 56 -1.32 -2.07 -7.29
C ILE A 56 -0.49 -3.25 -7.81
N ASN A 57 0.43 -2.94 -8.73
CA ASN A 57 1.46 -3.85 -9.20
C ASN A 57 2.77 -3.61 -8.43
N LEU A 58 3.79 -4.43 -8.72
CA LEU A 58 5.10 -4.33 -8.08
C LEU A 58 5.74 -2.95 -8.27
N SER A 59 5.62 -2.36 -9.46
CA SER A 59 6.15 -1.02 -9.76
C SER A 59 5.45 0.05 -8.91
N THR A 60 4.13 -0.06 -8.70
CA THR A 60 3.39 0.85 -7.81
C THR A 60 3.86 0.72 -6.37
N LEU A 61 4.09 -0.50 -5.87
CA LEU A 61 4.67 -0.71 -4.53
C LEU A 61 6.06 -0.07 -4.42
N TRP A 62 6.87 -0.17 -5.47
CA TRP A 62 8.20 0.45 -5.51
C TRP A 62 8.12 1.97 -5.44
N MET A 63 7.27 2.59 -6.26
CA MET A 63 7.07 4.05 -6.25
C MET A 63 6.51 4.55 -4.90
N ILE A 64 5.64 3.77 -4.25
CA ILE A 64 5.15 4.09 -2.90
C ILE A 64 6.31 4.06 -1.91
N ALA A 65 7.14 3.01 -1.93
CA ALA A 65 8.29 2.91 -1.03
C ALA A 65 9.30 4.06 -1.24
N GLU A 66 9.58 4.41 -2.50
CA GLU A 66 10.42 5.55 -2.86
C GLU A 66 9.84 6.87 -2.36
N GLY A 67 8.55 7.13 -2.57
CA GLY A 67 7.90 8.35 -2.07
C GLY A 67 7.83 8.43 -0.55
N LEU A 68 7.73 7.28 0.13
CA LEU A 68 7.84 7.19 1.59
C LEU A 68 9.30 7.21 2.07
N GLU A 69 10.27 7.26 1.16
CA GLU A 69 11.73 7.13 1.37
C GLU A 69 12.06 6.00 2.36
N ILE A 70 11.54 4.81 2.05
CA ILE A 70 11.87 3.55 2.72
C ILE A 70 12.28 2.50 1.69
N PRO A 71 13.09 1.50 2.07
CA PRO A 71 13.35 0.37 1.18
C PRO A 71 12.05 -0.37 0.83
N PRO A 72 11.84 -0.82 -0.42
CA PRO A 72 10.68 -1.63 -0.80
C PRO A 72 10.51 -2.89 0.06
N ALA A 73 11.63 -3.54 0.44
CA ALA A 73 11.62 -4.66 1.36
C ALA A 73 10.98 -4.32 2.72
N LYS A 74 11.16 -3.09 3.21
CA LYS A 74 10.56 -2.62 4.45
C LYS A 74 9.04 -2.47 4.33
N LEU A 75 8.55 -1.97 3.19
CA LEU A 75 7.12 -1.89 2.91
C LEU A 75 6.46 -3.28 2.88
N ILE A 76 7.11 -4.25 2.22
CA ILE A 76 6.65 -5.65 2.17
C ILE A 76 6.66 -6.28 3.57
N GLU A 77 7.70 -6.04 4.36
CA GLU A 77 7.78 -6.55 5.74
C GLU A 77 6.64 -6.03 6.62
N GLU A 78 6.33 -4.73 6.54
CA GLU A 78 5.20 -4.14 7.29
C GLU A 78 3.86 -4.72 6.83
N LEU A 79 3.67 -4.94 5.52
CA LEU A 79 2.48 -5.61 4.98
C LEU A 79 2.35 -7.04 5.52
N SER A 80 3.43 -7.83 5.50
CA SER A 80 3.42 -9.19 6.05
C SER A 80 3.07 -9.22 7.54
N LYS A 81 3.57 -8.24 8.31
CA LYS A 81 3.24 -8.10 9.74
C LYS A 81 1.76 -7.77 9.96
N GLU A 82 1.21 -6.83 9.20
CA GLU A 82 -0.18 -6.39 9.33
C GLU A 82 -1.18 -7.46 8.85
N LEU A 83 -0.84 -8.20 7.81
CA LEU A 83 -1.74 -9.20 7.20
C LEU A 83 -1.73 -10.53 7.94
N GLY A 84 -0.59 -10.89 8.54
CA GLY A 84 -0.34 -12.17 9.17
C GLY A 84 0.41 -13.15 8.24
N LYS A 85 1.17 -14.08 8.83
CA LYS A 85 2.01 -15.05 8.09
C LYS A 85 1.20 -15.97 7.18
N GLU A 86 -0.03 -16.29 7.58
CA GLU A 86 -0.95 -17.18 6.85
C GLU A 86 -1.80 -16.42 5.82
N PHE A 87 -1.53 -15.14 5.57
CA PHE A 87 -2.31 -14.39 4.60
C PHE A 87 -2.02 -14.86 3.17
N THR A 88 -3.09 -15.22 2.47
CA THR A 88 -3.05 -15.55 1.04
C THR A 88 -4.08 -14.71 0.28
N LEU A 89 -3.83 -14.47 -1.01
CA LEU A 89 -4.80 -13.81 -1.88
C LEU A 89 -5.93 -14.76 -2.28
N THR A 90 -5.62 -16.05 -2.39
CA THR A 90 -6.54 -17.11 -2.74
C THR A 90 -6.45 -18.19 -1.68
N ASP A 91 -7.58 -18.79 -1.33
CA ASP A 91 -7.59 -20.05 -0.61
C ASP A 91 -7.04 -21.10 -1.60
N ILE A 92 -5.79 -21.51 -1.42
CA ILE A 92 -5.21 -22.65 -2.12
C ILE A 92 -5.42 -23.82 -1.17
N ASP A 93 -6.51 -24.55 -1.38
CA ASP A 93 -6.66 -25.91 -0.86
C ASP A 93 -5.82 -26.88 -1.71
#